data_AF-A0A2P9H0F7-F1
#
_entry.id   AF-A0A2P9H0F7-F1
#
_cell.length_a   1.000
_cell.length_b   1.000
_cell.length_c   1.000
_cell.angle_alpha   90.00
_cell.angle_beta   90.00
_cell.angle_gamma   90.00
#
_symmetry.space_group_name_H-M   'P 1'
#
loop_
_entity.id
_entity.type
_entity.pdbx_description
1 polymer ?
#
loop_
_entity_poly.entity_id
_entity_poly.type
_entity_poly.pdbx_seq_one_letter_code
_entity_poly.pdbx_strand_id
1 'polypeptide(L)'
;MSKVTVALGSFVVGALVMFLLGSHTSIFVQPASAERGIVVGGAEPVVPPLRGNVVSNSKFENVIQPLDGLDFRNCVFKNVIFEYSGGSYSLANAVISGAIRVNFKGAAANTMALHAFLESLNAGTKPKPLQPNAPLFREASNVQTMTVDFISPYGQK
;
A
#
# COMPACT_ATOMS: atom_id res chain seq x y z
N MET A 1 36.54 -60.52 11.52
CA MET A 1 35.75 -59.35 11.94
C MET A 1 36.57 -58.10 11.67
N SER A 2 36.29 -57.42 10.56
CA SER A 2 37.09 -56.30 10.02
C SER A 2 36.12 -55.26 9.48
N LYS A 3 35.63 -54.33 10.32
CA LYS A 3 34.73 -53.22 9.90
C LYS A 3 34.76 -51.95 10.76
N VAL A 4 35.73 -51.74 11.67
CA VAL A 4 35.73 -50.54 12.54
C VAL A 4 36.92 -49.60 12.33
N THR A 5 37.92 -49.97 11.53
CA THR A 5 39.16 -49.18 11.41
C THR A 5 39.17 -48.15 10.27
N VAL A 6 38.12 -48.07 9.44
CA VAL A 6 38.12 -47.22 8.23
C VAL A 6 37.39 -45.87 8.41
N ALA A 7 36.56 -45.72 9.46
CA ALA A 7 35.76 -44.51 9.65
C ALA A 7 36.47 -43.36 10.38
N LEU A 8 37.53 -43.63 11.16
CA LEU A 8 38.24 -42.59 11.91
C LEU A 8 39.26 -41.81 11.06
N GLY A 9 39.80 -42.45 10.02
CA GLY A 9 40.79 -41.83 9.14
C GLY A 9 40.23 -40.73 8.23
N SER A 10 38.98 -40.86 7.76
CA SER A 10 38.40 -39.88 6.83
C SER A 10 37.97 -38.57 7.50
N PHE A 11 37.69 -38.58 8.81
CA PHE A 11 37.34 -37.36 9.55
C PHE A 11 38.55 -36.45 9.79
N VAL A 12 39.71 -37.04 10.11
CA VAL A 12 40.95 -36.27 10.37
C VAL A 12 41.52 -35.67 9.08
N VAL A 13 41.48 -36.41 7.96
CA VAL A 13 41.91 -35.89 6.66
C VAL A 13 40.95 -34.79 6.15
N GLY A 14 39.64 -34.96 6.33
CA GLY A 14 38.66 -33.92 5.96
C GLY A 14 38.83 -32.62 6.75
N ALA A 15 39.12 -32.70 8.05
CA ALA A 15 39.34 -31.53 8.90
C ALA A 15 40.65 -30.78 8.55
N LEU A 16 41.72 -31.51 8.19
CA LEU A 16 43.00 -30.91 7.80
C LEU A 16 42.96 -30.24 6.41
N VAL A 17 42.18 -30.77 5.47
CA VAL A 17 42.01 -30.16 4.13
C VAL A 17 41.19 -28.87 4.20
N MET A 18 40.16 -28.80 5.06
CA MET A 18 39.42 -27.55 5.31
C MET A 18 40.26 -26.48 6.02
N PHE A 19 41.25 -26.88 6.84
CA PHE A 19 42.11 -25.94 7.57
C PHE A 19 43.23 -25.33 6.73
N LEU A 20 43.63 -25.99 5.62
CA LEU A 20 44.70 -25.52 4.73
C LEU A 20 44.20 -24.80 3.46
N LEU A 21 42.89 -24.83 3.19
CA LEU A 21 42.24 -24.12 2.07
C LEU A 21 41.22 -23.07 2.52
N GLY A 22 41.03 -22.90 3.84
CA GLY A 22 40.19 -21.87 4.43
C GLY A 22 41.00 -20.62 4.75
N SER A 23 40.55 -19.46 4.21
CA SER A 23 40.97 -18.08 4.53
C SER A 23 41.91 -17.40 3.54
N HIS A 24 41.45 -17.22 2.29
CA HIS A 24 41.72 -15.97 1.57
C HIS A 24 40.41 -15.28 1.19
N THR A 25 39.65 -14.85 2.19
CA THR A 25 38.93 -13.59 2.06
C THR A 25 39.72 -12.58 2.87
N SER A 26 40.32 -11.63 2.18
CA SER A 26 41.02 -10.50 2.79
C SER A 26 40.07 -9.79 3.75
N ILE A 27 40.28 -9.94 5.06
CA ILE A 27 39.83 -8.94 6.01
C ILE A 27 40.79 -7.76 5.83
N PHE A 28 40.52 -6.95 4.81
CA PHE A 28 40.90 -5.56 4.93
C PHE A 28 40.08 -5.05 6.12
N VAL A 29 40.76 -4.73 7.22
CA VAL A 29 40.18 -3.88 8.25
C VAL A 29 39.79 -2.61 7.51
N GLN A 30 38.52 -2.47 7.16
CA GLN A 30 38.00 -1.17 6.77
C GLN A 30 38.27 -0.28 7.99
N PRO A 31 39.04 0.82 7.86
CA PRO A 31 38.96 1.83 8.88
C PRO A 31 37.48 2.15 9.05
N ALA A 32 37.04 2.37 10.29
CA ALA A 32 35.69 2.82 10.58
C ALA A 32 35.47 4.18 9.90
N SER A 33 35.26 4.19 8.58
CA SER A 33 34.42 5.17 7.94
C SER A 33 33.07 4.91 8.57
N ALA A 34 32.67 5.86 9.41
CA ALA A 34 31.31 5.99 9.88
C ALA A 34 30.38 5.49 8.77
N GLU A 35 29.59 4.45 9.05
CA GLU A 35 28.42 4.17 8.25
C GLU A 35 27.62 5.49 8.26
N ARG A 36 27.84 6.32 7.24
CA ARG A 36 26.73 7.03 6.65
C ARG A 36 25.86 5.90 6.13
N GLY A 37 24.99 5.41 7.02
CA GLY A 37 23.88 4.56 6.64
C GLY A 37 23.30 5.20 5.40
N ILE A 38 23.14 4.41 4.33
CA ILE A 38 22.46 4.87 3.14
C ILE A 38 21.07 5.25 3.64
N VAL A 39 20.86 6.55 3.85
CA VAL A 39 19.52 7.10 4.01
C VAL A 39 18.95 6.99 2.60
N VAL A 40 18.36 5.83 2.29
CA VAL A 40 17.44 5.72 1.19
C VAL A 40 16.29 6.62 1.61
N GLY A 41 16.34 7.88 1.18
CA GLY A 41 15.22 8.79 1.35
C GLY A 41 14.02 8.09 0.73
N GLY A 42 12.99 7.83 1.54
CA GLY A 42 11.74 7.29 1.02
C GLY A 42 11.27 8.22 -0.08
N ALA A 43 11.11 7.71 -1.31
CA ALA A 43 10.52 8.49 -2.37
C ALA A 43 9.04 8.69 -2.04
N GLU A 44 8.61 9.95 -1.93
CA GLU A 44 7.19 10.25 -1.83
C GLU A 44 6.48 9.77 -3.10
N PRO A 45 5.38 8.99 -2.99
CA PRO A 45 4.62 8.58 -4.16
C PRO A 45 4.05 9.80 -4.90
N VAL A 46 4.47 10.00 -6.14
CA VAL A 46 3.93 11.07 -6.99
C VAL A 46 2.59 10.64 -7.57
N VAL A 47 1.52 11.35 -7.21
CA VAL A 47 0.20 11.15 -7.83
C VAL A 47 0.15 11.89 -9.18
N PRO A 48 -0.13 11.20 -10.30
CA PRO A 48 -0.24 11.85 -11.59
C PRO A 48 -1.32 12.95 -11.60
N PRO A 49 -1.11 14.07 -12.31
CA PRO A 49 -2.13 15.10 -12.45
C PRO A 49 -3.40 14.57 -13.12
N LEU A 50 -4.56 15.10 -12.73
CA LEU A 50 -5.84 14.78 -13.35
C LEU A 50 -5.81 15.12 -14.84
N ARG A 51 -5.86 14.08 -15.69
CA ARG A 51 -5.91 14.21 -17.14
C ARG A 51 -7.37 14.27 -17.58
N GLY A 52 -7.65 14.95 -18.70
CA GLY A 52 -8.98 15.42 -19.13
C GLY A 52 -10.06 14.38 -19.45
N ASN A 53 -10.13 13.27 -18.70
CA ASN A 53 -11.20 12.29 -18.74
C ASN A 53 -12.41 12.88 -18.02
N VAL A 54 -13.12 13.76 -18.74
CA VAL A 54 -14.30 14.44 -18.23
C VAL A 54 -15.53 13.58 -18.50
N VAL A 55 -16.30 13.31 -17.45
CA VAL A 55 -17.61 12.68 -17.52
C VAL A 55 -18.64 13.73 -17.12
N SER A 56 -19.67 13.95 -17.93
CA SER A 56 -20.63 15.03 -17.67
C SER A 56 -22.08 14.60 -17.80
N ASN A 57 -22.96 15.25 -17.04
CA ASN A 57 -24.43 15.10 -17.12
C ASN A 57 -24.91 13.63 -17.04
N SER A 58 -24.14 12.78 -16.37
CA SER A 58 -24.38 11.34 -16.30
C SER A 58 -24.97 10.95 -14.94
N LYS A 59 -25.79 9.90 -14.93
CA LYS A 59 -26.41 9.36 -13.70
C LYS A 59 -25.90 7.94 -13.44
N PHE A 60 -25.51 7.69 -12.20
CA PHE A 60 -24.98 6.42 -11.73
C PHE A 60 -25.83 5.94 -10.56
N GLU A 61 -26.55 4.83 -10.74
CA GLU A 61 -27.49 4.30 -9.73
C GLU A 61 -27.21 2.83 -9.44
N ASN A 62 -26.93 2.49 -8.17
CA ASN A 62 -26.66 1.12 -7.71
C ASN A 62 -25.50 0.44 -8.47
N VAL A 63 -24.48 1.22 -8.84
CA VAL A 63 -23.29 0.74 -9.58
C VAL A 63 -22.02 0.90 -8.77
N ILE A 64 -20.99 0.17 -9.21
CA ILE A 64 -19.61 0.40 -8.82
C ILE A 64 -19.00 1.42 -9.78
N GLN A 65 -18.49 2.52 -9.25
CA GLN A 65 -17.95 3.62 -10.05
C GLN A 65 -16.48 3.89 -9.69
N PRO A 66 -15.51 3.67 -10.61
CA PRO A 66 -14.14 4.10 -10.37
C PRO A 66 -14.07 5.63 -10.25
N LEU A 67 -13.20 6.13 -9.36
CA LEU A 67 -12.93 7.56 -9.18
C LEU A 67 -11.60 7.99 -9.80
N ASP A 68 -10.57 7.14 -9.72
CA ASP A 68 -9.21 7.51 -10.05
C ASP A 68 -9.09 8.01 -11.50
N GLY A 69 -8.57 9.22 -11.65
CA GLY A 69 -8.31 9.86 -12.95
C GLY A 69 -9.54 10.41 -13.67
N LEU A 70 -10.68 10.54 -12.99
CA LEU A 70 -11.93 11.06 -13.58
C LEU A 70 -12.31 12.44 -13.04
N ASP A 71 -12.80 13.29 -13.95
CA ASP A 71 -13.40 14.60 -13.65
C ASP A 71 -14.90 14.54 -13.94
N PHE A 72 -15.72 14.43 -12.91
CA PHE A 72 -17.18 14.38 -13.04
C PHE A 72 -17.78 15.78 -12.93
N ARG A 73 -18.65 16.14 -13.88
CA ARG A 73 -19.33 17.46 -13.90
C ARG A 73 -20.83 17.31 -14.05
N ASN A 74 -21.60 17.90 -13.14
CA ASN A 74 -23.07 17.83 -13.16
C ASN A 74 -23.58 16.37 -13.17
N CYS A 75 -22.89 15.48 -12.46
CA CYS A 75 -23.23 14.06 -12.38
C CYS A 75 -24.12 13.77 -11.16
N VAL A 76 -24.93 12.72 -11.26
CA VAL A 76 -25.77 12.24 -10.14
C VAL A 76 -25.31 10.86 -9.72
N PHE A 77 -25.06 10.67 -8.42
CA PHE A 77 -24.69 9.41 -7.81
C PHE A 77 -25.75 9.00 -6.79
N LYS A 78 -26.32 7.81 -6.96
CA LYS A 78 -27.32 7.26 -6.06
C LYS A 78 -26.97 5.83 -5.68
N ASN A 79 -26.81 5.57 -4.39
CA ASN A 79 -26.46 4.23 -3.88
C ASN A 79 -25.21 3.64 -4.54
N VAL A 80 -24.18 4.45 -4.76
CA VAL A 80 -22.97 4.08 -5.51
C VAL A 80 -21.87 3.57 -4.58
N ILE A 81 -21.12 2.58 -5.06
CA ILE A 81 -19.85 2.17 -4.46
C ILE A 81 -18.72 2.78 -5.29
N PHE A 82 -18.02 3.75 -4.71
CA PHE A 82 -16.82 4.31 -5.34
C PHE A 82 -15.63 3.38 -5.17
N GLU A 83 -14.88 3.12 -6.24
CA GLU A 83 -13.57 2.49 -6.13
C GLU A 83 -12.46 3.55 -6.18
N TYR A 84 -11.61 3.54 -5.16
CA TYR A 84 -10.57 4.54 -4.99
C TYR A 84 -9.24 3.89 -4.61
N SER A 85 -8.21 4.09 -5.44
CA SER A 85 -6.89 3.48 -5.25
C SER A 85 -5.81 4.46 -4.82
N GLY A 86 -6.13 5.76 -4.74
CA GLY A 86 -5.20 6.83 -4.38
C GLY A 86 -4.89 7.81 -5.51
N GLY A 87 -5.65 7.77 -6.62
CA GLY A 87 -5.47 8.68 -7.75
C GLY A 87 -6.07 10.06 -7.52
N SER A 88 -5.83 10.96 -8.47
CA SER A 88 -6.50 12.26 -8.53
C SER A 88 -7.95 12.12 -9.03
N TYR A 89 -8.90 12.88 -8.50
CA TYR A 89 -10.27 12.95 -9.03
C TYR A 89 -10.91 14.31 -8.76
N SER A 90 -11.99 14.61 -9.48
CA SER A 90 -12.79 15.82 -9.31
C SER A 90 -14.28 15.50 -9.43
N LEU A 91 -15.07 16.09 -8.55
CA LEU A 91 -16.52 16.12 -8.55
C LEU A 91 -16.93 17.60 -8.56
N ALA A 92 -17.40 18.10 -9.69
CA ALA A 92 -17.91 19.47 -9.83
C ALA A 92 -19.43 19.44 -10.01
N ASN A 93 -20.13 20.14 -9.12
CA ASN A 93 -21.59 20.17 -9.06
C ASN A 93 -22.20 18.76 -9.10
N ALA A 94 -21.64 17.84 -8.31
CA ALA A 94 -22.12 16.46 -8.24
C ALA A 94 -23.26 16.33 -7.24
N VAL A 95 -24.35 15.68 -7.64
CA VAL A 95 -25.49 15.39 -6.76
C VAL A 95 -25.34 14.00 -6.18
N ILE A 96 -25.24 13.90 -4.86
CA ILE A 96 -25.10 12.64 -4.13
C ILE A 96 -26.38 12.37 -3.35
N SER A 97 -26.90 11.15 -3.45
CA SER A 97 -28.08 10.70 -2.70
C SER A 97 -27.96 9.24 -2.26
N GLY A 98 -28.59 8.92 -1.13
CA GLY A 98 -28.59 7.55 -0.58
C GLY A 98 -27.24 7.09 -0.02
N ALA A 99 -27.06 5.77 0.05
CA ALA A 99 -25.88 5.18 0.69
C ALA A 99 -24.65 5.25 -0.22
N ILE A 100 -23.60 5.96 0.18
CA ILE A 100 -22.32 5.96 -0.53
C ILE A 100 -21.32 5.09 0.21
N ARG A 101 -20.71 4.16 -0.51
CA ARG A 101 -19.62 3.33 0.00
C ARG A 101 -18.37 3.61 -0.78
N VAL A 102 -17.22 3.56 -0.12
CA VAL A 102 -15.92 3.66 -0.77
C VAL A 102 -15.18 2.36 -0.54
N ASN A 103 -14.83 1.69 -1.64
CA ASN A 103 -13.93 0.54 -1.70
C ASN A 103 -12.51 1.05 -1.91
N PHE A 104 -11.71 1.05 -0.84
CA PHE A 104 -10.32 1.46 -0.90
C PHE A 104 -9.44 0.33 -1.44
N LYS A 105 -8.61 0.66 -2.42
CA LYS A 105 -7.64 -0.24 -3.06
C LYS A 105 -6.23 0.36 -3.03
N GLY A 106 -5.22 -0.44 -3.37
CA GLY A 106 -3.85 0.02 -3.60
C GLY A 106 -3.28 0.91 -2.48
N ALA A 107 -2.74 2.08 -2.85
CA ALA A 107 -2.14 3.02 -1.91
C ALA A 107 -3.16 3.59 -0.91
N ALA A 108 -4.41 3.81 -1.33
CA ALA A 108 -5.46 4.28 -0.44
C ALA A 108 -5.83 3.23 0.62
N ALA A 109 -5.88 1.95 0.25
CA ALA A 109 -6.07 0.85 1.20
C ALA A 109 -4.96 0.79 2.26
N ASN A 110 -3.70 0.93 1.84
CA ASN A 110 -2.55 0.99 2.77
C ASN A 110 -2.63 2.19 3.74
N THR A 111 -3.12 3.32 3.25
CA THR A 111 -3.29 4.52 4.10
C THR A 111 -4.39 4.31 5.13
N MET A 112 -5.53 3.75 4.71
CA MET A 112 -6.63 3.41 5.63
C MET A 112 -6.21 2.35 6.66
N ALA A 113 -5.38 1.41 6.25
CA ALA A 113 -4.78 0.42 7.14
C ALA A 113 -3.92 1.08 8.24
N LEU A 114 -3.04 2.00 7.85
CA LEU A 114 -2.22 2.76 8.79
C LEU A 114 -3.07 3.62 9.72
N HIS A 115 -4.12 4.27 9.20
CA HIS A 115 -5.04 5.06 10.01
C HIS A 115 -5.74 4.20 11.08
N ALA A 116 -6.28 3.05 10.71
CA ALA A 116 -6.93 2.13 11.65
C ALA A 116 -5.95 1.62 12.73
N PHE A 117 -4.69 1.41 12.37
CA PHE A 117 -3.64 1.10 13.33
C PHE A 117 -3.45 2.24 14.34
N LEU A 118 -3.33 3.49 13.88
CA LEU A 118 -3.19 4.65 14.75
C LEU A 118 -4.40 4.86 15.67
N GLU A 119 -5.63 4.66 15.17
CA GLU A 119 -6.84 4.68 15.99
C GLU A 119 -6.80 3.63 17.10
N SER A 120 -6.32 2.41 16.80
CA SER A 120 -6.23 1.35 17.80
C SER A 120 -5.24 1.69 18.93
N LEU A 121 -4.11 2.32 18.58
CA LEU A 121 -3.13 2.82 19.56
C LEU A 121 -3.75 3.89 20.46
N ASN A 122 -4.45 4.87 19.88
CA ASN A 122 -5.12 5.92 20.64
C ASN A 122 -6.20 5.38 21.59
N ALA A 123 -6.88 4.30 21.20
CA ALA A 123 -7.86 3.63 22.03
C ALA A 123 -7.25 2.68 23.08
N GLY A 124 -5.93 2.47 23.10
CA GLY A 124 -5.27 1.50 23.98
C GLY A 124 -5.62 0.04 23.65
N THR A 125 -6.04 -0.23 22.40
CA THR A 125 -6.44 -1.56 21.93
C THR A 125 -5.38 -2.15 21.02
N LYS A 126 -5.31 -3.49 20.98
CA LYS A 126 -4.40 -4.16 20.03
C LYS A 126 -4.92 -3.98 18.60
N PRO A 127 -4.06 -3.58 17.65
CA PRO A 127 -4.46 -3.51 16.24
C PRO A 127 -4.91 -4.88 15.76
N LYS A 128 -6.06 -4.92 15.08
CA LYS A 128 -6.51 -6.15 14.43
C LYS A 128 -5.67 -6.36 13.16
N PRO A 129 -5.12 -7.56 12.91
CA PRO A 129 -4.45 -7.86 11.66
C PRO A 129 -5.40 -7.62 10.49
N LEU A 130 -4.99 -6.80 9.54
CA LEU A 130 -5.73 -6.58 8.31
C LEU A 130 -5.51 -7.77 7.39
N GLN A 131 -6.59 -8.27 6.79
CA GLN A 131 -6.49 -9.33 5.79
C GLN A 131 -5.93 -8.72 4.49
N PRO A 132 -4.80 -9.20 3.96
CA PRO A 132 -4.11 -8.57 2.84
C PRO A 132 -4.94 -8.40 1.56
N ASN A 133 -6.01 -9.18 1.39
CA ASN A 133 -6.83 -9.22 0.18
C ASN A 133 -8.32 -8.92 0.42
N ALA A 134 -8.70 -8.53 1.64
CA ALA A 134 -10.09 -8.19 1.92
C ALA A 134 -10.37 -6.73 1.47
N PRO A 135 -11.50 -6.45 0.81
CA PRO A 135 -11.88 -5.08 0.49
C PRO A 135 -11.98 -4.23 1.77
N LEU A 136 -11.33 -3.06 1.77
CA LEU A 136 -11.49 -2.09 2.83
C LEU A 136 -12.63 -1.15 2.46
N PHE A 137 -13.81 -1.42 3.02
CA PHE A 137 -14.96 -0.54 2.87
C PHE A 137 -15.02 0.50 3.99
N ARG A 138 -15.25 1.76 3.63
CA ARG A 138 -15.91 2.71 4.51
C ARG A 138 -17.26 3.07 3.94
N GLU A 139 -18.24 3.13 4.81
CA GLU A 139 -19.58 3.52 4.47
C GLU A 139 -19.85 4.90 5.06
N ALA A 140 -20.28 5.82 4.21
CA ALA A 140 -20.90 7.06 4.61
C ALA A 140 -22.34 6.99 4.12
N SER A 141 -23.27 6.70 5.04
CA SER A 141 -24.69 6.79 4.71
C SER A 141 -25.06 8.28 4.74
N ASN A 142 -25.44 8.83 3.58
CA ASN A 142 -26.03 10.14 3.54
C ASN A 142 -27.55 9.98 3.45
N VAL A 143 -28.24 10.40 4.51
CA VAL A 143 -29.71 10.35 4.57
C VAL A 143 -30.34 11.44 3.70
N GLN A 144 -29.59 12.51 3.37
CA GLN A 144 -30.08 13.65 2.59
C GLN A 144 -29.35 13.78 1.25
N THR A 145 -30.10 14.14 0.20
CA THR A 145 -29.50 14.51 -1.08
C THR A 145 -28.71 15.80 -0.94
N MET A 146 -27.47 15.81 -1.41
CA MET A 146 -26.62 17.01 -1.39
C MET A 146 -25.90 17.22 -2.71
N THR A 147 -25.67 18.49 -3.03
CA THR A 147 -24.77 18.89 -4.12
C THR A 147 -23.40 19.17 -3.53
N VAL A 148 -22.35 18.63 -4.14
CA VAL A 148 -20.97 18.78 -3.69
C VAL A 148 -20.04 19.22 -4.80
N ASP A 149 -19.09 20.06 -4.40
CA ASP A 149 -17.85 20.32 -5.14
C ASP A 149 -16.71 19.73 -4.32
N PHE A 150 -16.05 18.71 -4.84
CA PHE A 150 -14.97 18.02 -4.15
C PHE A 150 -13.85 17.65 -5.10
N ILE A 151 -12.62 17.99 -4.70
CA ILE A 151 -11.42 17.76 -5.50
C ILE A 151 -10.40 17.05 -4.62
N SER A 152 -9.75 16.01 -5.14
CA SER A 152 -8.68 15.33 -4.41
C SER A 152 -7.52 16.30 -4.14
N PRO A 153 -6.93 16.32 -2.94
CA PRO A 153 -5.88 17.29 -2.61
C PRO A 153 -4.58 17.08 -3.40
N TYR A 154 -4.34 15.87 -3.92
CA TYR A 154 -3.15 15.51 -4.70
C TYR A 154 -3.50 15.25 -6.16
N GLY A 155 -2.51 15.46 -7.04
CA GLY A 155 -2.64 15.32 -8.48
C GLY A 155 -3.55 16.37 -9.13
N GLN A 156 -3.63 17.57 -8.55
CA GLN A 156 -4.22 18.73 -9.22
C GLN A 156 -3.20 19.39 -10.15
N LYS A 157 -3.69 20.03 -11.22
CA LYS A 157 -2.86 20.74 -12.20
C LYS A 157 -2.29 22.03 -11.66
#